data_AF-A0A4R4YX83-F1
#
_entry.id   AF-A0A4R4YX83-F1
#
_cell.length_a   1.000
_cell.length_b   1.000
_cell.length_c   1.000
_cell.angle_alpha   90.00
_cell.angle_beta   90.00
_cell.angle_gamma   90.00
#
_symmetry.space_group_name_H-M   'P 1'
#
loop_
_entity.id
_entity.type
_entity.pdbx_description
1 polymer ?
#
loop_
_entity_poly.entity_id
_entity_poly.type
_entity_poly.pdbx_seq_one_letter_code
_entity_poly.pdbx_strand_id
1 'polypeptide(L)'
;MISSLSRSPIRTSAALALLVTLAAALIPQAASARSTGVLASHKSPFNCGKTFYANNWTPSHNPSGSIDWQSYGSDAINGETVRATAGGTAYFNDAGSTSYGKWVEVRHSDGTRTRYAHLATMVRAAGGSMSVGQGTVIGTVGSTGGSTAPHLHYEQRTSSGAVDTSPTVDGVTVSLGQKKAITSTNTCGGGANPHTPEEVCGSGYAVIDSAALTGGRTYLLYNSSNGYNCVTTLKTTNVGTASSMSAFLEPQGEARATDSGSYGYYAGPVRLSAPGQCVRWGGSIGSSSYTSPFEHCD
;
A
#
# COMPACT_ATOMS: atom_id res chain seq x y z
N MET A 1 8.39 -91.98 -11.25
CA MET A 1 7.48 -90.91 -10.79
C MET A 1 7.72 -90.68 -9.30
N ILE A 2 7.65 -89.42 -8.85
CA ILE A 2 7.66 -88.92 -7.45
C ILE A 2 9.07 -88.79 -6.83
N SER A 3 9.68 -87.59 -6.91
CA SER A 3 9.77 -86.48 -5.90
C SER A 3 10.99 -86.64 -4.97
N SER A 4 12.08 -85.87 -5.11
CA SER A 4 12.34 -84.45 -4.78
C SER A 4 12.89 -84.21 -3.36
N LEU A 5 13.86 -83.27 -3.29
CA LEU A 5 14.52 -82.59 -2.14
C LEU A 5 15.75 -83.29 -1.54
N SER A 6 16.98 -82.87 -1.85
CA SER A 6 17.69 -81.62 -1.49
C SER A 6 18.46 -81.75 -0.17
N ARG A 7 19.80 -81.77 -0.26
CA ARG A 7 20.73 -81.41 0.82
C ARG A 7 21.78 -80.46 0.27
N SER A 8 21.78 -79.25 0.83
CA SER A 8 22.70 -78.14 0.58
C SER A 8 24.15 -78.48 0.92
N PRO A 9 25.12 -77.84 0.27
CA PRO A 9 26.39 -77.52 0.89
C PRO A 9 26.46 -76.04 1.30
N ILE A 10 26.87 -75.84 2.54
CA ILE A 10 27.15 -74.56 3.18
C ILE A 10 28.57 -74.11 2.80
N ARG A 11 28.63 -72.93 2.19
CA ARG A 11 29.61 -71.81 2.30
C ARG A 11 31.09 -72.11 2.61
N THR A 12 31.96 -71.61 1.74
CA THR A 12 33.22 -70.89 2.07
C THR A 12 33.56 -69.99 0.86
N SER A 13 33.25 -68.68 0.94
CA SER A 13 34.17 -67.59 1.29
C SER A 13 35.15 -67.21 0.18
N ALA A 14 34.79 -66.17 -0.58
CA ALA A 14 35.74 -65.23 -1.16
C ALA A 14 35.04 -63.86 -1.21
N ALA A 15 35.24 -63.05 -0.18
CA ALA A 15 34.77 -61.67 -0.15
C ALA A 15 35.71 -60.83 -1.02
N LEU A 16 35.24 -60.48 -2.23
CA LEU A 16 35.88 -59.48 -3.07
C LEU A 16 35.41 -58.11 -2.60
N ALA A 17 36.22 -57.42 -1.80
CA ALA A 17 35.95 -56.07 -1.35
C ALA A 17 36.12 -55.09 -2.53
N LEU A 18 35.00 -54.71 -3.16
CA LEU A 18 34.97 -53.64 -4.15
C LEU A 18 34.99 -52.30 -3.39
N LEU A 19 36.16 -51.65 -3.32
CA LEU A 19 36.25 -50.25 -2.88
C LEU A 19 35.58 -49.36 -3.94
N VAL A 20 34.33 -48.99 -3.71
CA VAL A 20 33.68 -47.89 -4.43
C VAL A 20 34.08 -46.60 -3.71
N THR A 21 35.04 -45.88 -4.27
CA THR A 21 35.36 -44.52 -3.82
C THR A 21 34.19 -43.60 -4.16
N LEU A 22 33.35 -43.29 -3.17
CA LEU A 22 32.28 -42.31 -3.30
C LEU A 22 32.92 -40.90 -3.31
N ALA A 23 33.23 -40.38 -4.49
CA ALA A 23 33.58 -38.98 -4.64
C ALA A 23 32.31 -38.15 -4.38
N ALA A 24 32.17 -37.64 -3.16
CA ALA A 24 31.14 -36.67 -2.83
C ALA A 24 31.42 -35.38 -3.62
N ALA A 25 30.76 -35.24 -4.77
CA ALA A 25 30.74 -33.98 -5.50
C ALA A 25 30.06 -32.95 -4.59
N LEU A 26 30.85 -32.04 -4.02
CA LEU A 26 30.39 -30.82 -3.38
C LEU A 26 29.73 -29.96 -4.47
N ILE A 27 28.43 -30.17 -4.68
CA ILE A 27 27.63 -29.23 -5.45
C ILE A 27 27.59 -27.95 -4.60
N PRO A 28 28.12 -26.81 -5.07
CA PRO A 28 27.91 -25.56 -4.37
C PRO A 28 26.39 -25.30 -4.38
N GLN A 29 25.75 -25.42 -3.21
CA GLN A 29 24.42 -24.88 -3.02
C GLN A 29 24.54 -23.38 -3.26
N ALA A 30 24.04 -22.92 -4.39
CA ALA A 30 23.80 -21.51 -4.60
C ALA A 30 22.89 -21.06 -3.47
N ALA A 31 23.46 -20.32 -2.50
CA ALA A 31 22.69 -19.61 -1.51
C ALA A 31 21.72 -18.72 -2.28
N SER A 32 20.44 -19.06 -2.23
CA SER A 32 19.39 -18.21 -2.79
C SER A 32 19.53 -16.87 -2.09
N ALA A 33 20.02 -15.86 -2.81
CA ALA A 33 20.01 -14.50 -2.34
C ALA A 33 18.56 -14.19 -1.96
N ARG A 34 18.29 -14.03 -0.66
CA ARG A 34 17.04 -13.38 -0.25
C ARG A 34 17.10 -12.01 -0.91
N SER A 35 16.22 -11.80 -1.89
CA SER A 35 15.91 -10.47 -2.36
C SER A 35 15.71 -9.62 -1.11
N THR A 36 16.58 -8.62 -0.92
CA THR A 36 16.30 -7.49 -0.03
C THR A 36 15.18 -6.70 -0.69
N GLY A 37 14.01 -7.33 -0.79
CA GLY A 37 12.84 -6.78 -1.43
C GLY A 37 12.42 -5.59 -0.62
N VAL A 38 12.28 -4.44 -1.29
CA VAL A 38 11.52 -3.31 -0.77
C VAL A 38 10.20 -3.87 -0.27
N LEU A 39 9.91 -3.69 1.02
CA LEU A 39 8.62 -4.08 1.61
C LEU A 39 7.50 -3.56 0.70
N ALA A 40 6.48 -4.39 0.47
CA ALA A 40 5.37 -4.02 -0.38
C ALA A 40 4.79 -2.66 0.04
N SER A 41 4.86 -1.66 -0.85
CA SER A 41 4.19 -0.38 -0.61
C SER A 41 2.69 -0.59 -0.83
N HIS A 42 1.90 -0.46 0.22
CA HIS A 42 0.47 -0.73 0.16
C HIS A 42 -0.34 0.53 -0.16
N LYS A 43 -1.28 0.40 -1.10
CA LYS A 43 -2.32 1.41 -1.38
C LYS A 43 -3.57 1.12 -0.57
N SER A 44 -4.50 2.07 -0.45
CA SER A 44 -5.84 1.79 0.09
C SER A 44 -6.54 0.69 -0.72
N PRO A 45 -7.39 -0.14 -0.10
CA PRO A 45 -8.08 -1.24 -0.77
C PRO A 45 -9.26 -0.80 -1.66
N PHE A 46 -9.48 0.50 -1.84
CA PHE A 46 -10.65 1.02 -2.57
C PHE A 46 -10.30 1.63 -3.92
N ASN A 47 -11.31 1.86 -4.76
CA ASN A 47 -11.16 2.62 -5.99
C ASN A 47 -10.55 4.01 -5.73
N CYS A 48 -9.84 4.52 -6.74
CA CYS A 48 -9.25 5.85 -6.72
C CYS A 48 -10.21 6.93 -6.21
N GLY A 49 -9.72 7.84 -5.35
CA GLY A 49 -10.48 9.00 -4.89
C GLY A 49 -11.56 8.70 -3.87
N LYS A 50 -11.83 7.42 -3.55
CA LYS A 50 -12.73 7.04 -2.45
C LYS A 50 -12.06 7.33 -1.12
N THR A 51 -12.79 7.99 -0.22
CA THR A 51 -12.35 8.28 1.14
C THR A 51 -13.18 7.48 2.14
N PHE A 52 -12.52 6.70 2.97
CA PHE A 52 -13.12 5.99 4.10
C PHE A 52 -12.27 6.17 5.34
N TYR A 53 -12.84 5.91 6.51
CA TYR A 53 -12.09 5.93 7.76
C TYR A 53 -11.46 4.57 8.01
N ALA A 54 -10.13 4.54 8.11
CA ALA A 54 -9.39 3.42 8.67
C ALA A 54 -9.38 3.57 10.19
N ASN A 55 -10.03 2.65 10.91
CA ASN A 55 -10.02 2.61 12.36
C ASN A 55 -9.28 1.37 12.86
N ASN A 56 -8.22 1.59 13.64
CA ASN A 56 -7.48 0.52 14.31
C ASN A 56 -7.91 0.48 15.78
N TRP A 57 -8.94 -0.32 16.07
CA TRP A 57 -9.66 -0.30 17.34
C TRP A 57 -8.84 -0.82 18.54
N THR A 58 -9.16 -0.30 19.73
CA THR A 58 -8.73 -0.83 21.04
C THR A 58 -9.88 -0.71 22.06
N PRO A 59 -9.96 -1.57 23.09
CA PRO A 59 -9.13 -2.75 23.38
C PRO A 59 -9.74 -4.10 22.95
N SER A 60 -10.90 -4.14 22.27
CA SER A 60 -11.68 -5.37 22.07
C SER A 60 -11.75 -5.88 20.62
N HIS A 61 -10.81 -5.47 19.77
CA HIS A 61 -10.77 -5.89 18.37
C HIS A 61 -9.93 -7.15 18.18
N ASN A 62 -10.42 -8.10 17.38
CA ASN A 62 -9.73 -9.38 17.17
C ASN A 62 -9.51 -9.67 15.68
N PRO A 63 -8.26 -9.79 15.22
CA PRO A 63 -7.03 -9.54 15.97
C PRO A 63 -6.83 -8.05 16.29
N SER A 64 -6.01 -7.77 17.31
CA SER A 64 -5.53 -6.40 17.56
C SER A 64 -4.58 -5.96 16.42
N GLY A 65 -4.64 -4.69 16.03
CA GLY A 65 -3.80 -4.11 14.97
C GLY A 65 -4.42 -4.10 13.57
N SER A 66 -5.51 -4.83 13.34
CA SER A 66 -6.24 -4.76 12.07
C SER A 66 -7.06 -3.48 11.94
N ILE A 67 -7.29 -3.06 10.70
CA ILE A 67 -8.09 -1.89 10.35
C ILE A 67 -9.50 -2.34 10.00
N ASP A 68 -10.49 -1.69 10.60
CA ASP A 68 -11.82 -1.63 10.02
C ASP A 68 -11.96 -0.37 9.18
N TRP A 69 -12.20 -0.58 7.89
CA TRP A 69 -12.60 0.49 7.00
C TRP A 69 -14.10 0.69 7.06
N GLN A 70 -14.53 1.93 7.34
CA GLN A 70 -15.94 2.25 7.55
C GLN A 70 -16.31 3.63 6.99
N SER A 71 -17.60 3.80 6.68
CA SER A 71 -18.26 5.10 6.52
C SER A 71 -18.98 5.44 7.82
N TYR A 72 -18.44 6.30 8.67
CA TYR A 72 -19.14 6.68 9.90
C TYR A 72 -20.42 7.47 9.58
N GLY A 73 -21.55 7.03 10.12
CA GLY A 73 -22.86 7.68 9.95
C GLY A 73 -23.61 7.32 8.66
N SER A 74 -23.11 6.37 7.86
CA SER A 74 -23.83 5.84 6.68
C SER A 74 -23.37 4.42 6.35
N ASP A 75 -24.07 3.72 5.47
CA ASP A 75 -23.67 2.42 4.92
C ASP A 75 -23.00 2.56 3.55
N ALA A 76 -22.53 3.76 3.18
CA ALA A 76 -22.00 4.05 1.84
C ALA A 76 -20.77 3.21 1.42
N ILE A 77 -20.14 2.51 2.37
CA ILE A 77 -19.05 1.56 2.08
C ILE A 77 -19.58 0.19 1.59
N ASN A 78 -20.83 -0.15 1.89
CA ASN A 78 -21.44 -1.43 1.53
C ASN A 78 -21.44 -1.62 0.00
N GLY A 79 -20.97 -2.77 -0.46
CA GLY A 79 -20.85 -3.07 -1.89
C GLY A 79 -19.69 -2.36 -2.61
N GLU A 80 -18.91 -1.50 -1.94
CA GLU A 80 -17.75 -0.86 -2.57
C GLU A 80 -16.75 -1.91 -3.06
N THR A 81 -16.12 -1.66 -4.20
CA THR A 81 -15.12 -2.57 -4.77
C THR A 81 -13.89 -2.65 -3.88
N VAL A 82 -13.48 -3.88 -3.56
CA VAL A 82 -12.25 -4.16 -2.82
C VAL A 82 -11.15 -4.58 -3.81
N ARG A 83 -9.99 -3.94 -3.68
CA ARG A 83 -8.81 -4.14 -4.51
C ARG A 83 -7.61 -4.59 -3.67
N ALA A 84 -6.74 -5.39 -4.27
CA ALA A 84 -5.47 -5.77 -3.67
C ALA A 84 -4.62 -4.52 -3.38
N THR A 85 -4.10 -4.39 -2.16
CA THR A 85 -3.31 -3.23 -1.73
C THR A 85 -1.86 -3.32 -2.21
N ALA A 86 -1.39 -4.51 -2.56
CA ALA A 86 -0.13 -4.79 -3.24
C ALA A 86 -0.23 -6.07 -4.09
N GLY A 87 0.72 -6.30 -4.98
CA GLY A 87 0.75 -7.48 -5.84
C GLY A 87 1.14 -8.77 -5.11
N GLY A 88 0.68 -9.92 -5.59
CA GLY A 88 0.93 -11.22 -4.96
C GLY A 88 0.05 -12.34 -5.49
N THR A 89 -0.11 -13.39 -4.70
CA THR A 89 -1.06 -14.48 -4.96
C THR A 89 -2.23 -14.38 -3.99
N ALA A 90 -3.44 -14.19 -4.52
CA ALA A 90 -4.68 -14.15 -3.76
C ALA A 90 -5.23 -15.56 -3.53
N TYR A 91 -5.65 -15.86 -2.30
CA TYR A 91 -6.30 -17.10 -1.88
C TYR A 91 -7.69 -16.75 -1.33
N PHE A 92 -8.71 -17.44 -1.81
CA PHE A 92 -10.11 -17.12 -1.52
C PHE A 92 -10.68 -18.14 -0.54
N ASN A 93 -11.29 -17.66 0.52
CA ASN A 93 -11.73 -18.47 1.65
C ASN A 93 -13.14 -18.05 2.09
N ASP A 94 -13.87 -19.00 2.67
CA ASP A 94 -15.20 -18.76 3.22
C ASP A 94 -15.32 -19.48 4.56
N ALA A 95 -15.44 -18.71 5.65
CA ALA A 95 -15.63 -19.20 7.01
C ALA A 95 -17.11 -19.26 7.42
N GLY A 96 -18.04 -19.09 6.46
CA GLY A 96 -19.48 -19.14 6.70
C GLY A 96 -20.00 -17.94 7.50
N SER A 97 -20.89 -18.22 8.45
CA SER A 97 -21.59 -17.20 9.27
C SER A 97 -20.81 -16.74 10.50
N THR A 98 -19.52 -17.09 10.61
CA THR A 98 -18.69 -16.75 11.78
C THR A 98 -17.35 -16.15 11.35
N SER A 99 -16.62 -15.57 12.30
CA SER A 99 -15.26 -15.05 12.08
C SER A 99 -15.19 -14.13 10.85
N TYR A 100 -14.23 -14.32 9.96
CA TYR A 100 -14.00 -13.49 8.77
C TYR A 100 -15.09 -13.55 7.69
N GLY A 101 -16.03 -14.50 7.76
CA GLY A 101 -16.99 -14.71 6.67
C GLY A 101 -16.30 -15.05 5.36
N LYS A 102 -16.65 -14.35 4.27
CA LYS A 102 -15.90 -14.43 3.01
C LYS A 102 -14.68 -13.53 3.08
N TRP A 103 -13.51 -14.09 2.78
CA TRP A 103 -12.26 -13.36 2.88
C TRP A 103 -11.19 -13.80 1.89
N VAL A 104 -10.27 -12.88 1.63
CA VAL A 104 -9.14 -13.08 0.73
C VAL A 104 -7.84 -12.85 1.49
N GLU A 105 -6.88 -13.76 1.33
CA GLU A 105 -5.48 -13.55 1.73
C GLU A 105 -4.65 -13.28 0.48
N VAL A 106 -3.93 -12.16 0.43
CA VAL A 106 -2.91 -11.95 -0.61
C VAL A 106 -1.54 -12.20 0.01
N ARG A 107 -0.78 -13.12 -0.57
CA ARG A 107 0.61 -13.39 -0.18
C ARG A 107 1.55 -12.66 -1.12
N HIS A 108 2.38 -11.78 -0.57
CA HIS A 108 3.29 -10.92 -1.31
C HIS A 108 4.65 -11.60 -1.53
N SER A 109 5.43 -11.11 -2.50
CA SER A 109 6.74 -11.67 -2.85
C SER A 109 7.80 -11.47 -1.77
N ASP A 110 7.64 -10.47 -0.90
CA ASP A 110 8.49 -10.20 0.27
C ASP A 110 8.15 -11.09 1.49
N GLY A 111 7.16 -11.98 1.34
CA GLY A 111 6.69 -12.89 2.39
C GLY A 111 5.63 -12.29 3.32
N THR A 112 5.34 -10.99 3.23
CA THR A 112 4.21 -10.37 3.95
C THR A 112 2.87 -10.83 3.38
N ARG A 113 1.80 -10.56 4.13
CA ARG A 113 0.43 -10.95 3.73
C ARG A 113 -0.54 -9.83 4.04
N THR A 114 -1.59 -9.70 3.24
CA THR A 114 -2.77 -8.91 3.58
C THR A 114 -4.02 -9.77 3.63
N ARG A 115 -4.97 -9.40 4.51
CA ARG A 115 -6.29 -10.04 4.56
C ARG A 115 -7.40 -9.02 4.37
N TYR A 116 -8.46 -9.47 3.71
CA TYR A 116 -9.65 -8.69 3.38
C TYR A 116 -10.86 -9.54 3.75
N ALA A 117 -11.64 -9.15 4.75
CA ALA A 117 -12.71 -9.97 5.30
C ALA A 117 -14.08 -9.27 5.29
N HIS A 118 -15.10 -10.02 5.70
CA HIS A 118 -16.52 -9.63 5.67
C HIS A 118 -17.05 -9.32 4.28
N LEU A 119 -16.40 -9.84 3.23
CA LEU A 119 -16.75 -9.53 1.84
C LEU A 119 -18.17 -10.01 1.50
N ALA A 120 -18.90 -9.27 0.69
CA ALA A 120 -20.17 -9.72 0.10
C ALA A 120 -19.90 -10.70 -1.05
N THR A 121 -18.98 -10.31 -1.94
CA THR A 121 -18.56 -11.10 -3.09
C THR A 121 -17.03 -11.24 -3.13
N MET A 122 -16.56 -12.32 -3.75
CA MET A 122 -15.15 -12.54 -4.05
C MET A 122 -14.99 -12.68 -5.56
N VAL A 123 -14.07 -11.92 -6.15
CA VAL A 123 -13.76 -11.99 -7.59
C VAL A 123 -12.55 -12.90 -7.75
N ARG A 124 -12.77 -14.11 -8.27
CA ARG A 124 -11.75 -15.16 -8.39
C ARG A 124 -11.74 -15.79 -9.78
N ALA A 125 -10.55 -16.20 -10.23
CA ALA A 125 -10.41 -17.11 -11.37
C ALA A 125 -10.88 -18.53 -10.99
N ALA A 126 -11.03 -19.41 -11.98
CA ALA A 126 -11.23 -20.83 -11.71
C ALA A 126 -10.00 -21.40 -10.97
N GLY A 127 -10.21 -21.99 -9.79
CA GLY A 127 -9.14 -22.47 -8.89
C GLY A 127 -9.25 -21.89 -7.48
N GLY A 128 -8.41 -22.39 -6.56
CA GLY A 128 -8.36 -21.93 -5.16
C GLY A 128 -7.55 -20.64 -4.94
N SER A 129 -6.80 -20.19 -5.95
CA SER A 129 -5.96 -18.99 -5.90
C SER A 129 -5.84 -18.33 -7.27
N MET A 130 -5.41 -17.06 -7.30
CA MET A 130 -5.08 -16.34 -8.53
C MET A 130 -3.94 -15.33 -8.32
N SER A 131 -3.16 -15.07 -9.36
CA SER A 131 -2.18 -13.98 -9.35
C SER A 131 -2.89 -12.63 -9.42
N VAL A 132 -2.44 -11.67 -8.61
CA VAL A 132 -3.00 -10.31 -8.55
C VAL A 132 -1.86 -9.27 -8.60
N GLY A 133 -2.05 -8.22 -9.38
CA GLY A 133 -1.28 -6.98 -9.23
C GLY A 133 -1.88 -6.08 -8.16
N GLN A 134 -1.12 -5.08 -7.69
CA GLN A 134 -1.69 -3.99 -6.90
C GLN A 134 -2.87 -3.36 -7.67
N GLY A 135 -4.00 -3.18 -6.99
CA GLY A 135 -5.21 -2.63 -7.60
C GLY A 135 -6.12 -3.64 -8.29
N THR A 136 -5.75 -4.92 -8.38
CA THR A 136 -6.63 -5.96 -8.93
C THR A 136 -7.89 -6.08 -8.06
N VAL A 137 -9.07 -6.15 -8.67
CA VAL A 137 -10.33 -6.37 -7.96
C VAL A 137 -10.35 -7.78 -7.37
N ILE A 138 -10.68 -7.89 -6.08
CA ILE A 138 -10.71 -9.16 -5.34
C ILE A 138 -12.07 -9.43 -4.68
N GLY A 139 -12.97 -8.44 -4.64
CA GLY A 139 -14.29 -8.62 -4.06
C GLY A 139 -15.06 -7.31 -3.91
N THR A 140 -16.12 -7.36 -3.11
CA THR A 140 -16.87 -6.19 -2.67
C THR A 140 -17.09 -6.22 -1.17
N VAL A 141 -17.13 -5.06 -0.54
CA VAL A 141 -17.44 -4.91 0.88
C VAL A 141 -18.83 -5.48 1.17
N GLY A 142 -18.97 -6.12 2.32
CA GLY A 142 -20.23 -6.66 2.79
C GLY A 142 -20.28 -6.71 4.32
N SER A 143 -21.07 -7.65 4.83
CA SER A 143 -21.20 -7.93 6.26
C SER A 143 -21.31 -9.43 6.52
N THR A 144 -20.55 -10.26 5.80
CA THR A 144 -20.55 -11.72 6.02
C THR A 144 -19.74 -12.09 7.27
N GLY A 145 -19.97 -13.28 7.83
CA GLY A 145 -19.26 -13.75 9.02
C GLY A 145 -19.75 -13.09 10.31
N GLY A 146 -18.84 -12.88 11.27
CA GLY A 146 -19.11 -12.27 12.57
C GLY A 146 -19.23 -10.75 12.55
N SER A 147 -19.81 -10.17 11.49
CA SER A 147 -19.96 -8.72 11.30
C SER A 147 -21.39 -8.27 11.62
N THR A 148 -21.53 -7.16 12.36
CA THR A 148 -22.84 -6.58 12.74
C THR A 148 -23.32 -5.48 11.78
N ALA A 149 -22.42 -4.89 10.99
CA ALA A 149 -22.74 -3.88 9.98
C ALA A 149 -21.67 -3.88 8.86
N PRO A 150 -22.00 -3.41 7.63
CA PRO A 150 -21.05 -3.43 6.53
C PRO A 150 -19.75 -2.67 6.81
N HIS A 151 -18.62 -3.37 6.70
CA HIS A 151 -17.28 -2.81 6.79
C HIS A 151 -16.27 -3.74 6.10
N LEU A 152 -15.07 -3.24 5.83
CA LEU A 152 -13.96 -4.08 5.39
C LEU A 152 -12.97 -4.23 6.54
N HIS A 153 -12.90 -5.43 7.12
CA HIS A 153 -11.80 -5.81 8.00
C HIS A 153 -10.56 -6.08 7.17
N TYR A 154 -9.47 -5.39 7.50
CA TYR A 154 -8.22 -5.40 6.77
C TYR A 154 -7.03 -5.66 7.69
N GLU A 155 -6.12 -6.52 7.26
CA GLU A 155 -4.89 -6.82 8.00
C GLU A 155 -3.68 -6.64 7.10
N GLN A 156 -2.61 -6.05 7.65
CA GLN A 156 -1.24 -6.29 7.17
C GLN A 156 -0.56 -7.23 8.15
N ARG A 157 0.11 -8.24 7.63
CA ARG A 157 0.81 -9.26 8.42
C ARG A 157 2.24 -9.39 7.96
N THR A 158 3.14 -9.43 8.92
CA THR A 158 4.58 -9.66 8.72
C THR A 158 4.85 -11.03 8.09
N SER A 159 6.09 -11.26 7.68
CA SER A 159 6.51 -12.56 7.12
C SER A 159 6.34 -13.73 8.09
N SER A 160 6.52 -13.50 9.39
CA SER A 160 6.22 -14.47 10.46
C SER A 160 4.73 -14.72 10.67
N GLY A 161 3.87 -13.90 10.07
CA GLY A 161 2.42 -13.98 10.18
C GLY A 161 1.82 -13.19 11.34
N ALA A 162 2.62 -12.46 12.11
CA ALA A 162 2.09 -11.53 13.12
C ALA A 162 1.36 -10.36 12.44
N VAL A 163 0.23 -9.92 13.01
CA VAL A 163 -0.51 -8.72 12.57
C VAL A 163 0.34 -7.50 12.90
N ASP A 164 0.50 -6.60 11.92
CA ASP A 164 1.13 -5.30 12.13
C ASP A 164 0.16 -4.40 12.92
N THR A 165 0.61 -3.83 14.02
CA THR A 165 -0.19 -2.92 14.87
C THR A 165 -0.13 -1.46 14.41
N SER A 166 0.71 -1.16 13.42
CA SER A 166 0.87 0.15 12.79
C SER A 166 0.87 0.05 11.26
N PRO A 167 -0.18 -0.54 10.66
CA PRO A 167 -0.27 -0.70 9.22
C PRO A 167 -0.21 0.64 8.49
N THR A 168 0.46 0.65 7.34
CA THR A 168 0.59 1.84 6.49
C THR A 168 -0.04 1.59 5.12
N VAL A 169 -0.90 2.50 4.69
CA VAL A 169 -1.58 2.49 3.38
C VAL A 169 -1.60 3.89 2.80
N ASP A 170 -1.30 4.03 1.50
CA ASP A 170 -1.17 5.36 0.84
C ASP A 170 -0.24 6.32 1.60
N GLY A 171 0.82 5.78 2.24
CA GLY A 171 1.78 6.55 3.04
C GLY A 171 1.23 7.02 4.40
N VAL A 172 0.00 6.67 4.76
CA VAL A 172 -0.61 7.01 6.05
C VAL A 172 -0.53 5.79 6.98
N THR A 173 0.23 5.93 8.05
CA THR A 173 0.30 4.93 9.13
C THR A 173 -0.89 5.08 10.08
N VAL A 174 -1.59 3.99 10.40
CA VAL A 174 -2.73 3.94 11.33
C VAL A 174 -2.39 3.03 12.50
N SER A 175 -1.70 3.57 13.51
CA SER A 175 -1.33 2.83 14.72
C SER A 175 -2.53 2.45 15.58
N LEU A 176 -2.35 1.45 16.43
CA LEU A 176 -3.36 1.00 17.39
C LEU A 176 -4.00 2.18 18.15
N GLY A 177 -5.33 2.25 18.13
CA GLY A 177 -6.14 3.31 18.72
C GLY A 177 -6.35 4.54 17.84
N GLN A 178 -5.75 4.58 16.65
CA GLN A 178 -5.94 5.68 15.71
C GLN A 178 -7.11 5.42 14.76
N LYS A 179 -7.79 6.52 14.43
CA LYS A 179 -8.77 6.59 13.34
C LYS A 179 -8.34 7.69 12.38
N LYS A 180 -8.19 7.36 11.09
CA LYS A 180 -7.76 8.31 10.05
C LYS A 180 -8.64 8.19 8.81
N ALA A 181 -9.06 9.32 8.25
CA ALA A 181 -9.67 9.35 6.93
C ALA A 181 -8.57 9.21 5.87
N ILE A 182 -8.71 8.28 4.94
CA ILE A 182 -7.72 8.02 3.89
C ILE A 182 -8.42 7.99 2.54
N THR A 183 -7.94 8.84 1.63
CA THR A 183 -8.37 8.89 0.22
C THR A 183 -7.50 7.97 -0.61
N SER A 184 -8.12 6.98 -1.25
CA SER A 184 -7.39 5.96 -2.00
C SER A 184 -6.62 6.54 -3.19
N THR A 185 -5.33 6.17 -3.30
CA THR A 185 -4.54 6.36 -4.53
C THR A 185 -4.44 5.10 -5.40
N ASN A 186 -5.20 4.06 -5.08
CA ASN A 186 -5.15 2.79 -5.80
C ASN A 186 -5.84 2.87 -7.16
N THR A 187 -5.23 2.32 -8.21
CA THR A 187 -5.73 2.34 -9.61
C THR A 187 -6.07 3.74 -10.15
N CYS A 188 -5.42 4.76 -9.62
CA CYS A 188 -5.72 6.14 -9.94
C CYS A 188 -5.27 6.62 -11.34
N GLY A 189 -4.66 5.74 -12.13
CA GLY A 189 -4.07 6.07 -13.43
C GLY A 189 -2.71 6.77 -13.29
N GLY A 190 -1.82 6.53 -14.26
CA GLY A 190 -0.59 7.30 -14.44
C GLY A 190 0.68 6.83 -13.72
N GLY A 191 0.62 5.74 -12.96
CA GLY A 191 1.77 5.28 -12.17
C GLY A 191 2.11 6.21 -11.00
N ALA A 192 3.25 5.99 -10.36
CA ALA A 192 3.80 6.95 -9.39
C ALA A 192 4.20 8.24 -10.12
N ASN A 193 4.04 9.39 -9.45
CA ASN A 193 4.57 10.65 -9.98
C ASN A 193 6.10 10.54 -10.04
N PRO A 194 6.74 10.73 -11.22
CA PRO A 194 8.20 10.66 -11.34
C PRO A 194 8.91 11.85 -10.70
N HIS A 195 8.16 12.84 -10.17
CA HIS A 195 8.70 14.01 -9.50
C HIS A 195 8.34 14.01 -8.02
N THR A 196 9.30 14.44 -7.19
CA THR A 196 9.12 14.79 -5.78
C THR A 196 9.00 16.32 -5.62
N PRO A 197 8.37 16.82 -4.55
CA PRO A 197 8.29 18.27 -4.32
C PRO A 197 9.67 18.91 -4.16
N GLU A 198 10.65 18.21 -3.57
CA GLU A 198 12.04 18.67 -3.45
C GLU A 198 12.75 18.75 -4.80
N GLU A 199 12.56 17.79 -5.70
CA GLU A 199 13.10 17.87 -7.07
C GLU A 199 12.51 19.04 -7.85
N VAL A 200 11.21 19.29 -7.70
CA VAL A 200 10.52 20.42 -8.36
C VAL A 200 11.02 21.76 -7.82
N CYS A 201 11.18 21.87 -6.49
CA CYS A 201 11.68 23.09 -5.83
C CYS A 201 13.20 23.25 -5.89
N GLY A 202 13.95 22.20 -6.19
CA GLY A 202 15.40 22.22 -6.36
C GLY A 202 16.18 22.04 -5.06
N SER A 203 17.50 21.98 -5.18
CA SER A 203 18.42 21.70 -4.06
C SER A 203 18.27 22.69 -2.90
N GLY A 204 18.28 22.18 -1.67
CA GLY A 204 18.23 22.97 -0.43
C GLY A 204 16.82 23.28 0.07
N TYR A 205 15.78 22.91 -0.68
CA TYR A 205 14.40 22.97 -0.21
C TYR A 205 14.03 21.70 0.56
N ALA A 206 13.33 21.87 1.68
CA ALA A 206 12.71 20.79 2.44
C ALA A 206 11.21 21.07 2.59
N VAL A 207 10.38 20.03 2.49
CA VAL A 207 8.94 20.14 2.79
C VAL A 207 8.76 20.52 4.26
N ILE A 208 8.05 21.63 4.47
CA ILE A 208 7.67 22.12 5.81
C ILE A 208 6.17 21.98 6.06
N ASP A 209 5.34 21.88 5.00
CA ASP A 209 3.91 21.62 5.12
C ASP A 209 3.30 21.01 3.85
N SER A 210 2.12 20.41 3.96
CA SER A 210 1.37 19.89 2.81
C SER A 210 -0.13 19.73 3.07
N ALA A 211 -0.95 19.88 2.03
CA ALA A 211 -2.40 19.72 2.09
C ALA A 211 -2.93 18.81 0.97
N ALA A 212 -3.82 17.88 1.35
CA ALA A 212 -4.40 16.92 0.42
C ALA A 212 -5.38 17.60 -0.55
N LEU A 213 -5.34 17.17 -1.81
CA LEU A 213 -6.30 17.54 -2.84
C LEU A 213 -6.90 16.25 -3.43
N THR A 214 -8.12 16.32 -3.95
CA THR A 214 -8.63 15.22 -4.76
C THR A 214 -7.76 15.11 -6.01
N GLY A 215 -7.03 14.01 -6.12
CA GLY A 215 -6.12 13.75 -7.24
C GLY A 215 -4.65 14.08 -6.98
N GLY A 216 -4.30 14.58 -5.80
CA GLY A 216 -2.92 14.95 -5.50
C GLY A 216 -2.71 15.62 -4.15
N ARG A 217 -1.66 16.44 -4.07
CA ARG A 217 -1.27 17.16 -2.86
C ARG A 217 -0.53 18.43 -3.24
N THR A 218 -0.82 19.52 -2.53
CA THR A 218 -0.01 20.74 -2.59
C THR A 218 0.97 20.75 -1.43
N TYR A 219 2.18 21.22 -1.67
CA TYR A 219 3.30 21.20 -0.73
C TYR A 219 3.88 22.61 -0.59
N LEU A 220 4.22 22.99 0.64
CA LEU A 220 5.06 24.13 0.95
C LEU A 220 6.45 23.62 1.35
N LEU A 221 7.47 24.17 0.71
CA LEU A 221 8.87 23.91 1.00
C LEU A 221 9.60 25.19 1.35
N TYR A 222 10.63 25.08 2.17
CA TYR A 222 11.48 26.20 2.56
C TYR A 222 12.95 25.85 2.40
N ASN A 223 13.74 26.85 1.99
CA ASN A 223 15.19 26.75 1.91
C ASN A 223 15.82 27.72 2.94
N SER A 224 16.24 27.15 4.07
CA SER A 224 16.83 27.92 5.18
C SER A 224 18.16 28.58 4.85
N SER A 225 18.83 28.17 3.77
CA SER A 225 20.10 28.79 3.36
C SER A 225 19.92 30.14 2.66
N ASN A 226 18.73 30.42 2.13
CA ASN A 226 18.47 31.65 1.36
C ASN A 226 17.13 32.34 1.66
N GLY A 227 16.29 31.79 2.55
CA GLY A 227 15.04 32.41 2.98
C GLY A 227 13.88 32.33 1.98
N TYR A 228 13.99 31.45 0.97
CA TYR A 228 12.93 31.29 -0.03
C TYR A 228 11.95 30.18 0.34
N ASN A 229 10.68 30.47 0.13
CA ASN A 229 9.59 29.52 0.10
C ASN A 229 9.36 29.00 -1.32
N CYS A 230 8.84 27.79 -1.46
CA CYS A 230 8.47 27.18 -2.72
C CYS A 230 7.17 26.41 -2.56
N VAL A 231 6.23 26.59 -3.50
CA VAL A 231 4.98 25.84 -3.54
C VAL A 231 4.88 25.05 -4.83
N THR A 232 4.49 23.79 -4.71
CA THR A 232 4.18 22.93 -5.85
C THR A 232 3.00 22.01 -5.54
N THR A 233 2.18 21.73 -6.55
CA THR A 233 1.04 20.82 -6.46
C THR A 233 1.30 19.62 -7.34
N LEU A 234 1.43 18.44 -6.76
CA LEU A 234 1.73 17.20 -7.47
C LEU A 234 0.50 16.31 -7.58
N LYS A 235 0.35 15.65 -8.72
CA LYS A 235 -0.64 14.59 -8.92
C LYS A 235 -0.24 13.31 -8.20
N THR A 236 -1.23 12.66 -7.60
CA THR A 236 -1.17 11.26 -7.16
C THR A 236 -2.10 10.39 -7.99
N THR A 237 -2.95 11.00 -8.83
CA THR A 237 -3.90 10.33 -9.71
C THR A 237 -3.84 10.95 -11.10
N ASN A 238 -4.17 10.14 -12.11
CA ASN A 238 -4.10 10.52 -13.52
C ASN A 238 -2.74 11.16 -13.86
N VAL A 239 -1.67 10.63 -13.27
CA VAL A 239 -0.30 11.10 -13.48
C VAL A 239 0.05 10.95 -14.96
N GLY A 240 0.62 11.99 -15.56
CA GLY A 240 0.89 12.08 -17.00
C GLY A 240 -0.30 12.50 -17.86
N THR A 241 -1.53 12.45 -17.36
CA THR A 241 -2.71 12.97 -18.08
C THR A 241 -2.91 14.43 -17.72
N ALA A 242 -2.97 15.34 -18.69
CA ALA A 242 -3.14 16.77 -18.41
C ALA A 242 -4.49 17.08 -17.72
N SER A 243 -4.48 17.87 -16.64
CA SER A 243 -5.68 18.44 -16.02
C SER A 243 -5.41 19.85 -15.51
N SER A 244 -6.46 20.65 -15.34
CA SER A 244 -6.35 21.97 -14.71
C SER A 244 -5.75 21.84 -13.31
N MET A 245 -4.64 22.53 -13.03
CA MET A 245 -3.98 22.55 -11.73
C MET A 245 -3.40 23.94 -11.47
N SER A 246 -3.14 24.24 -10.19
CA SER A 246 -2.40 25.42 -9.78
C SER A 246 -1.54 25.19 -8.54
N ALA A 247 -0.54 26.05 -8.38
CA ALA A 247 0.21 26.25 -7.16
C ALA A 247 0.34 27.77 -6.95
N PHE A 248 0.20 28.25 -5.71
CA PHE A 248 0.35 29.67 -5.42
C PHE A 248 1.05 29.89 -4.08
N LEU A 249 1.70 31.04 -3.98
CA LEU A 249 2.39 31.51 -2.78
C LEU A 249 2.17 33.03 -2.65
N GLU A 250 1.92 33.46 -1.43
CA GLU A 250 1.59 34.84 -1.10
C GLU A 250 2.23 35.21 0.25
N PRO A 251 3.38 35.89 0.26
CA PRO A 251 3.94 36.49 1.46
C PRO A 251 3.02 37.59 2.00
N GLN A 252 2.95 37.73 3.32
CA GLN A 252 2.05 38.69 3.95
C GLN A 252 2.42 40.13 3.57
N GLY A 253 1.44 40.84 2.99
CA GLY A 253 1.63 42.22 2.51
C GLY A 253 2.15 42.32 1.09
N GLU A 254 2.48 41.20 0.44
CA GLU A 254 2.98 41.13 -0.93
C GLU A 254 1.94 40.57 -1.89
N ALA A 255 2.19 40.75 -3.19
CA ALA A 255 1.34 40.17 -4.22
C ALA A 255 1.49 38.64 -4.28
N ARG A 256 0.36 37.95 -4.46
CA ARG A 256 0.35 36.51 -4.73
C ARG A 256 0.99 36.20 -6.08
N ALA A 257 1.93 35.26 -6.09
CA ALA A 257 2.36 34.59 -7.32
C ALA A 257 1.58 33.28 -7.50
N THR A 258 1.19 32.96 -8.73
CA THR A 258 0.44 31.75 -9.07
C THR A 258 0.96 31.16 -10.37
N ASP A 259 1.24 29.86 -10.35
CA ASP A 259 1.38 29.04 -11.55
C ASP A 259 0.07 28.28 -11.75
N SER A 260 -0.53 28.38 -12.93
CA SER A 260 -1.78 27.68 -13.25
C SER A 260 -1.91 27.38 -14.73
N GLY A 261 -2.57 26.26 -15.03
CA GLY A 261 -2.55 25.68 -16.37
C GLY A 261 -3.02 24.24 -16.38
N SER A 262 -2.86 23.58 -17.53
CA SER A 262 -3.15 22.15 -17.68
C SER A 262 -1.87 21.34 -17.60
N TYR A 263 -1.68 20.61 -16.50
CA TYR A 263 -0.43 19.90 -16.23
C TYR A 263 -0.63 18.39 -16.12
N GLY A 264 0.33 17.62 -16.63
CA GLY A 264 0.35 16.16 -16.54
C GLY A 264 0.81 15.65 -15.17
N TYR A 265 1.72 16.37 -14.51
CA TYR A 265 2.44 15.84 -13.34
C TYR A 265 2.38 16.77 -12.12
N TYR A 266 2.69 18.06 -12.30
CA TYR A 266 2.68 19.04 -11.23
C TYR A 266 2.44 20.46 -11.76
N ALA A 267 1.92 21.34 -10.89
CA ALA A 267 1.96 22.79 -11.05
C ALA A 267 3.00 23.38 -10.08
N GLY A 268 3.55 24.55 -10.41
CA GLY A 268 4.72 25.14 -9.78
C GLY A 268 6.02 24.75 -10.49
N PRO A 269 7.19 25.04 -9.90
CA PRO A 269 7.38 25.66 -8.59
C PRO A 269 7.07 27.16 -8.59
N VAL A 270 6.30 27.63 -7.61
CA VAL A 270 6.18 29.06 -7.30
C VAL A 270 7.13 29.38 -6.16
N ARG A 271 8.16 30.18 -6.41
CA ARG A 271 9.17 30.56 -5.41
C ARG A 271 9.10 32.04 -5.08
N LEU A 272 9.03 32.37 -3.80
CA LEU A 272 9.11 33.75 -3.31
C LEU A 272 9.95 33.80 -2.03
N SER A 273 10.71 34.89 -1.88
CA SER A 273 11.42 35.20 -0.64
C SER A 273 10.41 35.74 0.36
N ALA A 274 10.46 35.25 1.61
CA ALA A 274 9.60 35.75 2.69
C ALA A 274 10.26 35.63 4.08
N PRO A 275 11.51 36.05 4.28
CA PRO A 275 12.18 35.93 5.57
C PRO A 275 11.46 36.76 6.64
N GLY A 276 11.10 36.13 7.77
CA GLY A 276 10.39 36.79 8.87
C GLY A 276 8.97 37.28 8.52
N GLN A 277 8.36 36.72 7.46
CA GLN A 277 7.00 37.01 7.05
C GLN A 277 6.18 35.73 7.03
N CYS A 278 4.93 35.79 7.49
CA CYS A 278 3.99 34.69 7.27
C CYS A 278 3.70 34.55 5.77
N VAL A 279 3.50 33.32 5.33
CA VAL A 279 3.10 33.01 3.96
C VAL A 279 1.72 32.36 3.94
N ARG A 280 0.96 32.64 2.88
CA ARG A 280 -0.25 31.92 2.51
C ARG A 280 0.01 31.16 1.22
N TRP A 281 -0.37 29.89 1.19
CA TRP A 281 0.00 28.99 0.11
C TRP A 281 -1.14 28.04 -0.22
N GLY A 282 -1.01 27.35 -1.36
CA GLY A 282 -1.94 26.31 -1.74
C GLY A 282 -1.91 26.03 -3.23
N GLY A 283 -3.00 25.44 -3.72
CA GLY A 283 -3.10 25.00 -5.10
C GLY A 283 -4.40 24.28 -5.37
N SER A 284 -4.53 23.78 -6.61
CA SER A 284 -5.71 23.03 -7.04
C SER A 284 -5.38 21.90 -8.01
N ILE A 285 -6.30 20.93 -8.08
CA ILE A 285 -6.41 19.91 -9.12
C ILE A 285 -7.88 19.78 -9.49
N GLY A 286 -8.23 20.16 -10.72
CA GLY A 286 -9.62 20.25 -11.16
C GLY A 286 -10.42 21.20 -10.26
N SER A 287 -11.49 20.70 -9.66
CA SER A 287 -12.33 21.44 -8.72
C SER A 287 -11.88 21.37 -7.26
N SER A 288 -10.90 20.52 -6.92
CA SER A 288 -10.37 20.43 -5.56
C SER A 288 -9.29 21.49 -5.38
N SER A 289 -9.45 22.33 -4.35
CA SER A 289 -8.51 23.38 -4.01
C SER A 289 -8.25 23.43 -2.51
N TYR A 290 -7.09 23.99 -2.16
CA TYR A 290 -6.69 24.29 -0.80
C TYR A 290 -6.08 25.69 -0.75
N THR A 291 -6.32 26.40 0.35
CA THR A 291 -5.72 27.69 0.67
C THR A 291 -5.51 27.73 2.17
N SER A 292 -4.25 27.89 2.59
CA SER A 292 -3.90 28.03 4.00
C SER A 292 -4.35 29.39 4.57
N PRO A 293 -4.41 29.57 5.89
CA PRO A 293 -4.23 30.89 6.50
C PRO A 293 -2.81 31.43 6.23
N PHE A 294 -2.51 32.64 6.71
CA PHE A 294 -1.12 33.07 6.83
C PHE A 294 -0.47 32.32 8.00
N GLU A 295 0.62 31.63 7.74
CA GLU A 295 1.33 30.75 8.68
C GLU A 295 2.82 30.67 8.27
N HIS A 296 3.64 29.88 8.98
CA HIS A 296 5.09 29.74 8.73
C HIS A 296 5.81 31.11 8.66
N CYS A 297 5.77 31.85 9.77
CA CYS A 297 6.17 33.26 9.87
C CYS A 297 7.65 33.52 10.18
N ASP A 298 8.49 32.49 10.06
CA ASP A 298 9.85 32.46 10.59
C ASP A 298 10.92 32.69 9.50
#